data_AF-A0A940I8D7-F1
#
_entry.id   AF-A0A940I8D7-F1
#
_cell.length_a   1.000
_cell.length_b   1.000
_cell.length_c   1.000
_cell.angle_alpha   90.00
_cell.angle_beta   90.00
_cell.angle_gamma   90.00
#
_symmetry.space_group_name_H-M   'P 1'
#
loop_
_entity.id
_entity.type
_entity.pdbx_description
1 polymer ?
#
loop_
_entity_poly.entity_id
_entity_poly.type
_entity_poly.pdbx_seq_one_letter_code
_entity_poly.pdbx_strand_id
1 'polypeptide(L)'
;MISSGERLRNIIIVFLVIVKIVFCQDIIIIWQRVFDTGGSGYANDVTTDSKNNVIVAGTSDLYKNPPKSIIIKYSKEGDTIWTKWYDIYAKSIVTDSYDDIVIGGEIWDNGPDIKANIKIIKCDCSGKILWSNLTYYLYRDYASLYIIRNGGNRECITLTIPGILISCVFW
;
A
#
# COMPACT_ATOMS: atom_id res chain seq x y z
N MET A 1 15.77 22.69 -56.19
CA MET A 1 16.75 22.49 -55.09
C MET A 1 16.17 23.16 -53.84
N ILE A 2 16.02 22.43 -52.74
CA ILE A 2 15.58 23.02 -51.46
C ILE A 2 16.71 23.91 -50.93
N SER A 3 16.40 25.14 -50.50
CA SER A 3 17.40 26.08 -49.98
C SER A 3 18.03 25.55 -48.68
N SER A 4 19.26 25.95 -48.38
CA SER A 4 19.96 25.56 -47.15
C SER A 4 19.15 25.95 -45.89
N GLY A 5 18.46 27.09 -45.92
CA GLY A 5 17.59 27.53 -44.83
C GLY A 5 16.37 26.64 -44.60
N GLU A 6 15.75 26.13 -45.67
CA GLU A 6 14.62 25.20 -45.55
C GLU A 6 15.05 23.83 -45.02
N ARG A 7 16.25 23.36 -45.39
CA ARG A 7 16.81 22.11 -44.83
C ARG A 7 17.07 22.23 -43.33
N LEU A 8 17.66 23.33 -42.88
CA LEU A 8 17.94 23.57 -41.46
C LEU A 8 16.66 23.70 -40.64
N ARG A 9 15.66 24.43 -41.16
CA ARG A 9 14.33 24.56 -40.54
C ARG A 9 13.68 23.19 -40.32
N ASN A 10 13.72 22.33 -41.33
CA ASN A 10 13.12 21.00 -41.25
C ASN A 10 13.87 20.09 -40.26
N ILE A 11 15.19 20.15 -40.20
CA ILE A 11 16.00 19.41 -39.21
C ILE A 11 15.65 19.85 -37.78
N ILE A 12 15.53 21.17 -37.54
CA ILE A 12 15.16 21.71 -36.23
C ILE A 12 13.75 21.26 -35.84
N ILE A 13 12.77 21.31 -36.76
CA ILE A 13 11.40 20.85 -36.48
C ILE A 13 11.38 19.36 -36.10
N VAL A 14 12.07 18.51 -36.87
CA VAL A 14 12.15 17.06 -36.58
C VAL A 14 12.82 16.82 -35.22
N PHE A 15 13.90 17.53 -34.92
CA PHE A 15 14.57 17.45 -33.62
C PHE A 15 13.64 17.86 -32.47
N LEU A 16 12.92 18.98 -32.61
CA LEU A 16 11.97 19.45 -31.59
C LEU A 16 10.80 18.48 -31.39
N VAL A 17 10.32 17.82 -32.46
CA VAL A 17 9.28 16.78 -32.36
C VAL A 17 9.80 15.54 -31.63
N ILE A 18 11.02 15.08 -31.94
CA ILE A 18 11.64 13.93 -31.25
C ILE A 18 11.88 14.26 -29.78
N VAL A 19 12.40 15.44 -29.45
CA VAL A 19 12.55 15.92 -28.08
C VAL A 19 11.20 15.91 -27.37
N LYS A 20 10.14 16.46 -27.98
CA LYS A 20 8.81 16.44 -27.37
C LYS A 20 8.31 15.01 -27.15
N ILE A 21 8.48 14.07 -28.09
CA ILE A 21 8.06 12.67 -27.91
C ILE A 21 8.86 11.95 -26.82
N VAL A 22 10.17 12.20 -26.75
CA VAL A 22 11.08 11.58 -25.76
C VAL A 22 10.85 12.14 -24.35
N PHE A 23 10.44 13.41 -24.23
CA PHE A 23 10.25 14.08 -22.93
C PHE A 23 8.79 14.27 -22.51
N CYS A 24 7.81 14.04 -23.39
CA CYS A 24 6.38 14.09 -23.07
C CYS A 24 5.90 12.72 -22.64
N GLN A 25 6.27 12.32 -21.43
CA GLN A 25 5.64 11.18 -20.79
C GLN A 25 4.34 11.68 -20.16
N ASP A 26 3.30 11.79 -20.99
CA ASP A 26 1.96 12.05 -20.48
C ASP A 26 1.61 10.93 -19.50
N ILE A 27 1.17 11.31 -18.30
CA ILE A 27 0.68 10.36 -17.31
C ILE A 27 -0.62 9.77 -17.87
N ILE A 28 -0.53 8.59 -18.46
CA ILE A 28 -1.70 7.84 -18.93
C ILE A 28 -2.31 7.13 -17.72
N ILE A 29 -3.47 7.62 -17.28
CA ILE A 29 -4.28 6.94 -16.26
C ILE A 29 -5.01 5.77 -16.94
N ILE A 30 -4.64 4.53 -16.58
CA ILE A 30 -5.26 3.32 -17.14
C ILE A 30 -6.67 3.13 -16.55
N TRP A 31 -6.79 3.24 -15.22
CA TRP A 31 -8.07 3.22 -14.52
C TRP A 31 -7.99 4.04 -13.23
N GLN A 32 -9.17 4.48 -12.77
CA GLN A 32 -9.37 5.08 -11.47
C GLN A 32 -10.56 4.38 -10.79
N ARG A 33 -10.44 4.16 -9.48
CA ARG A 33 -11.52 3.64 -8.64
C ARG A 33 -11.65 4.50 -7.40
N VAL A 34 -12.89 4.79 -7.03
CA VAL A 34 -13.25 5.42 -5.77
C VAL A 34 -14.04 4.39 -4.98
N PHE A 35 -13.59 4.07 -3.79
CA PHE A 35 -14.33 3.22 -2.88
C PHE A 35 -15.05 4.10 -1.86
N ASP A 36 -16.37 4.18 -1.98
CA ASP A 36 -17.19 4.91 -1.02
C ASP A 36 -17.41 4.04 0.22
N THR A 37 -16.86 4.48 1.35
CA THR A 37 -17.02 3.79 2.63
C THR A 37 -18.29 4.20 3.36
N GLY A 38 -19.07 5.16 2.86
CA GLY A 38 -20.24 5.76 3.52
C GLY A 38 -19.89 6.74 4.66
N GLY A 39 -18.59 6.94 4.91
CA GLY A 39 -18.02 7.89 5.88
C GLY A 39 -16.67 8.43 5.38
N SER A 40 -15.88 9.01 6.28
CA SER A 40 -14.51 9.42 5.97
C SER A 40 -13.63 8.19 5.75
N GLY A 41 -13.19 8.01 4.52
CA GLY A 41 -12.25 6.95 4.12
C GLY A 41 -10.87 7.51 3.83
N TYR A 42 -9.83 6.81 4.30
CA TYR A 42 -8.43 7.10 3.97
C TYR A 42 -7.78 5.86 3.36
N ALA A 43 -7.02 6.06 2.29
CA ALA A 43 -6.08 5.05 1.80
C ALA A 43 -4.74 5.25 2.53
N ASN A 44 -4.27 4.20 3.20
CA ASN A 44 -3.09 4.27 4.06
C ASN A 44 -1.86 3.68 3.38
N ASP A 45 -2.01 2.58 2.64
CA ASP A 45 -0.90 1.90 1.97
C ASP A 45 -1.39 1.04 0.79
N VAL A 46 -0.50 0.67 -0.12
CA VAL A 46 -0.80 -0.12 -1.31
C VAL A 46 0.34 -1.09 -1.66
N THR A 47 -0.02 -2.28 -2.10
CA THR A 47 0.92 -3.29 -2.62
C THR A 47 0.35 -3.98 -3.86
N THR A 48 1.14 -4.84 -4.49
CA THR A 48 0.73 -5.66 -5.64
C THR A 48 1.06 -7.13 -5.44
N ASP A 49 0.21 -8.02 -5.92
CA ASP A 49 0.54 -9.46 -5.97
C ASP A 49 1.29 -9.83 -7.26
N SER A 50 1.69 -11.09 -7.38
CA SER A 50 2.42 -11.65 -8.54
C SER A 50 1.67 -11.54 -9.88
N LYS A 51 0.35 -11.30 -9.84
CA LYS A 51 -0.52 -11.13 -11.01
C LYS A 51 -0.76 -9.66 -11.34
N ASN A 52 -0.09 -8.74 -10.65
CA ASN A 52 -0.28 -7.28 -10.74
C ASN A 52 -1.68 -6.84 -10.30
N ASN A 53 -2.34 -7.62 -9.45
CA ASN A 53 -3.54 -7.13 -8.77
C ASN A 53 -3.12 -6.11 -7.71
N VAL A 54 -3.84 -5.01 -7.62
CA VAL A 54 -3.56 -3.94 -6.67
C VAL A 54 -4.31 -4.20 -5.38
N ILE A 55 -3.63 -4.17 -4.24
CA ILE A 55 -4.21 -4.40 -2.92
C ILE A 55 -4.03 -3.12 -2.13
N VAL A 56 -5.14 -2.49 -1.76
CA VAL A 56 -5.18 -1.21 -1.05
C VAL A 56 -5.62 -1.46 0.38
N ALA A 57 -4.83 -0.94 1.33
CA ALA A 57 -5.23 -0.83 2.72
C ALA A 57 -5.80 0.56 2.99
N GLY A 58 -7.01 0.58 3.54
CA GLY A 58 -7.66 1.81 3.99
C GLY A 58 -8.30 1.67 5.35
N THR A 59 -8.78 2.81 5.85
CA THR A 59 -9.53 2.92 7.11
C THR A 59 -10.79 3.72 6.86
N SER A 60 -11.89 3.28 7.47
CA SER A 60 -13.16 4.02 7.46
C SER A 60 -13.57 4.35 8.89
N ASP A 61 -14.05 5.56 9.09
CA ASP A 61 -14.63 6.00 10.35
C ASP A 61 -16.11 5.61 10.51
N LEU A 62 -16.73 4.98 9.50
CA LEU A 62 -18.14 4.62 9.51
C LEU A 62 -18.45 3.63 10.65
N TYR A 63 -17.55 2.66 10.88
CA TYR A 63 -17.68 1.66 11.93
C TYR A 63 -16.87 2.08 13.15
N LYS A 64 -17.36 3.09 13.89
CA LYS A 64 -16.77 3.48 15.17
C LYS A 64 -17.01 2.37 16.19
N ASN A 65 -15.92 1.82 16.73
CA ASN A 65 -15.81 0.80 17.79
C ASN A 65 -15.93 -0.68 17.39
N PRO A 66 -14.78 -1.35 17.16
CA PRO A 66 -13.46 -0.79 16.83
C PRO A 66 -13.40 -0.33 15.35
N PRO A 67 -12.61 0.73 15.04
CA PRO A 67 -12.40 1.15 13.65
C PRO A 67 -11.79 0.01 12.84
N LYS A 68 -12.47 -0.36 11.75
CA LYS A 68 -12.07 -1.46 10.90
C LYS A 68 -11.29 -0.94 9.71
N SER A 69 -10.15 -1.54 9.45
CA SER A 69 -9.51 -1.39 8.17
C SER A 69 -10.24 -2.16 7.10
N ILE A 70 -10.35 -1.53 5.94
CA ILE A 70 -10.85 -2.14 4.73
C ILE A 70 -9.67 -2.44 3.82
N ILE A 71 -9.56 -3.68 3.40
CA ILE A 71 -8.59 -4.10 2.39
C ILE A 71 -9.36 -4.44 1.13
N ILE A 72 -8.95 -3.84 0.02
CA ILE A 72 -9.60 -4.03 -1.28
C ILE A 72 -8.56 -4.58 -2.24
N LYS A 73 -8.90 -5.66 -2.92
CA LYS A 73 -8.08 -6.20 -4.01
C LYS A 73 -8.76 -5.90 -5.34
N TYR A 74 -8.06 -5.19 -6.21
CA TYR A 74 -8.42 -4.91 -7.58
C TYR A 74 -7.63 -5.77 -8.54
N SER A 75 -8.22 -6.17 -9.66
CA SER A 75 -7.48 -6.76 -10.77
C SER A 75 -6.54 -5.72 -11.39
N LYS A 76 -5.61 -6.17 -12.23
CA LYS A 76 -4.74 -5.27 -13.00
C LYS A 76 -5.55 -4.32 -13.92
N GLU A 77 -6.76 -4.71 -14.32
CA GLU A 77 -7.73 -3.90 -15.07
C GLU A 77 -8.57 -2.95 -14.20
N GLY A 78 -8.45 -3.05 -12.87
CA GLY A 78 -9.17 -2.20 -11.90
C GLY A 78 -10.50 -2.76 -11.42
N ASP A 79 -10.84 -4.02 -11.74
CA ASP A 79 -12.08 -4.64 -11.26
C ASP A 79 -11.93 -5.14 -9.83
N THR A 80 -12.93 -4.92 -8.97
CA THR A 80 -12.85 -5.41 -7.58
C THR A 80 -12.92 -6.94 -7.56
N ILE A 81 -11.83 -7.58 -7.12
CA ILE A 81 -11.77 -9.02 -6.88
C ILE A 81 -12.44 -9.34 -5.54
N TRP A 82 -12.05 -8.62 -4.48
CA TRP A 82 -12.68 -8.77 -3.17
C TRP A 82 -12.48 -7.54 -2.29
N THR A 83 -13.30 -7.47 -1.25
CA THR A 83 -13.22 -6.45 -0.19
C THR A 83 -13.39 -7.14 1.16
N LYS A 84 -12.49 -6.84 2.11
CA LYS A 84 -12.52 -7.44 3.45
C LYS A 84 -12.26 -6.43 4.54
N TRP A 85 -12.84 -6.71 5.70
CA TRP A 85 -12.71 -5.89 6.89
C TRP A 85 -11.86 -6.61 7.92
N TYR A 86 -10.89 -5.90 8.49
CA TYR A 86 -10.03 -6.40 9.55
C TYR A 86 -10.13 -5.49 10.76
N ASP A 87 -10.17 -6.12 11.94
CA ASP A 87 -10.20 -5.44 13.22
C ASP A 87 -8.79 -4.97 13.62
N ILE A 88 -8.33 -3.95 12.89
CA ILE A 88 -7.03 -3.30 13.00
C ILE A 88 -7.13 -1.91 12.33
N TYR A 89 -6.39 -0.94 12.85
CA TYR A 89 -6.11 0.32 12.17
C TYR A 89 -4.86 0.15 11.31
N ALA A 90 -5.02 -0.39 10.11
CA ALA A 90 -3.92 -0.71 9.20
C ALA A 90 -3.17 0.56 8.76
N LYS A 91 -1.86 0.55 9.00
CA LYS A 91 -0.92 1.60 8.61
C LYS A 91 -0.04 1.17 7.43
N SER A 92 0.23 -0.13 7.31
CA SER A 92 1.06 -0.68 6.25
C SER A 92 0.55 -2.04 5.78
N ILE A 93 0.78 -2.33 4.50
CA ILE A 93 0.43 -3.59 3.85
C ILE A 93 1.53 -4.04 2.90
N VAL A 94 1.86 -5.33 2.91
CA VAL A 94 2.75 -5.94 1.92
C VAL A 94 2.23 -7.29 1.47
N THR A 95 2.76 -7.75 0.35
CA THR A 95 2.56 -9.10 -0.18
C THR A 95 3.88 -9.86 -0.17
N ASP A 96 3.81 -11.15 0.13
CA ASP A 96 4.96 -12.05 0.09
C ASP A 96 5.11 -12.75 -1.27
N SER A 97 6.04 -13.72 -1.37
CA SER A 97 6.25 -14.51 -2.58
C SER A 97 5.15 -15.52 -2.89
N TYR A 98 4.27 -15.80 -1.93
CA TYR A 98 3.11 -16.69 -2.08
C TYR A 98 1.81 -15.91 -2.35
N ASP A 99 1.90 -14.59 -2.52
CA ASP A 99 0.78 -13.65 -2.60
C ASP A 99 -0.06 -13.56 -1.31
N ASP A 100 0.46 -14.07 -0.20
CA ASP A 100 -0.12 -13.81 1.11
C ASP A 100 0.13 -12.36 1.49
N ILE A 101 -0.79 -11.81 2.27
CA ILE A 101 -0.85 -10.40 2.60
C ILE A 101 -0.54 -10.26 4.09
N VAL A 102 0.41 -9.37 4.40
CA VAL A 102 0.72 -8.98 5.77
C VAL A 102 0.25 -7.56 5.99
N ILE A 103 -0.62 -7.40 7.00
CA ILE A 103 -1.22 -6.13 7.40
C ILE A 103 -0.65 -5.75 8.74
N GLY A 104 -0.11 -4.55 8.81
CA GLY A 104 0.47 -3.98 10.01
C GLY A 104 -0.28 -2.74 10.46
N GLY A 105 -0.50 -2.61 11.77
CA GLY A 105 -1.17 -1.45 12.31
C GLY A 105 -1.35 -1.51 13.82
N GLU A 106 -2.35 -0.78 14.28
CA GLU A 106 -2.64 -0.60 15.70
C GLU A 106 -4.03 -1.14 16.05
N ILE A 107 -4.21 -1.55 17.29
CA ILE A 107 -5.52 -1.64 17.92
C ILE A 107 -5.55 -0.73 19.14
N TRP A 108 -6.73 -0.18 19.43
CA TRP A 108 -6.95 0.67 20.59
C TRP A 108 -7.89 -0.03 21.55
N ASP A 109 -7.45 -0.17 22.79
CA ASP A 109 -8.33 -0.59 23.88
C ASP A 109 -9.15 0.62 24.36
N ASN A 110 -10.45 0.41 24.59
CA ASN A 110 -11.37 1.44 25.13
C ASN A 110 -11.22 1.64 26.65
N GLY A 111 -10.07 1.29 27.23
CA GLY A 111 -9.78 1.42 28.66
C GLY A 111 -9.44 2.85 29.08
N PRO A 112 -9.43 3.14 30.40
CA PRO A 112 -9.07 4.46 30.93
C PRO A 112 -7.65 4.90 30.54
N ASP A 113 -6.75 3.93 30.31
CA ASP A 113 -5.45 4.14 29.68
C ASP A 113 -5.54 3.69 28.22
N ILE A 114 -5.79 4.62 27.29
CA ILE A 114 -5.78 4.33 25.84
C ILE A 114 -4.36 3.90 25.46
N LYS A 115 -4.14 2.59 25.32
CA LYS A 115 -2.89 2.00 24.86
C LYS A 115 -3.05 1.61 23.39
N ALA A 116 -2.14 2.08 22.55
CA ALA A 116 -2.01 1.58 21.19
C ALA A 116 -1.17 0.30 21.23
N ASN A 117 -1.81 -0.83 20.97
CA ASN A 117 -1.11 -2.10 20.82
C ASN A 117 -0.83 -2.33 19.34
N ILE A 118 0.36 -2.85 19.03
CA ILE A 118 0.73 -3.15 17.65
C ILE A 118 0.15 -4.51 17.30
N LYS A 119 -0.57 -4.58 16.19
CA LYS A 119 -1.12 -5.81 15.66
C LYS A 119 -0.58 -6.08 14.27
N ILE A 120 -0.27 -7.33 14.02
CA ILE A 120 0.13 -7.82 12.71
C ILE A 120 -0.82 -8.96 12.34
N ILE A 121 -1.36 -8.92 11.14
CA ILE A 121 -2.24 -9.94 10.60
C ILE A 121 -1.62 -10.45 9.31
N LYS A 122 -1.39 -11.77 9.21
CA LYS A 122 -1.11 -12.41 7.92
C LYS A 122 -2.37 -13.12 7.44
N CYS A 123 -2.74 -12.88 6.20
CA CYS A 123 -3.83 -13.55 5.51
C CYS A 123 -3.38 -14.11 4.17
N ASP A 124 -4.05 -15.13 3.66
CA ASP A 124 -3.76 -15.69 2.36
C ASP A 124 -4.15 -14.73 1.21
N CYS A 125 -3.83 -15.10 -0.04
CA CYS A 125 -4.16 -14.28 -1.22
C CYS A 125 -5.67 -14.05 -1.44
N SER A 126 -6.53 -14.85 -0.80
CA SER A 126 -7.99 -14.68 -0.76
C SER A 126 -8.44 -13.75 0.38
N GLY A 127 -7.52 -13.33 1.24
CA GLY A 127 -7.73 -12.54 2.44
C GLY A 127 -8.28 -13.34 3.63
N LYS A 128 -8.13 -14.66 3.67
CA LYS A 128 -8.45 -15.45 4.87
C LYS A 128 -7.29 -15.35 5.85
N ILE A 129 -7.57 -15.04 7.12
CA ILE A 129 -6.53 -14.91 8.15
C ILE A 129 -5.83 -16.27 8.35
N LEU A 130 -4.50 -16.25 8.23
CA LEU A 130 -3.62 -17.38 8.53
C LEU A 130 -3.17 -17.30 9.99
N TRP A 131 -2.72 -16.12 10.43
CA TRP A 131 -2.39 -15.84 11.81
C TRP A 131 -2.53 -14.35 12.14
N SER A 132 -2.63 -14.03 13.43
CA SER A 132 -2.54 -12.67 13.94
C SER A 132 -1.72 -12.62 15.22
N ASN A 133 -0.82 -11.64 15.34
CA ASN A 133 0.02 -11.41 16.50
C ASN A 133 -0.28 -10.03 17.11
N LEU A 134 -0.27 -9.96 18.44
CA LEU A 134 -0.49 -8.75 19.21
C LEU A 134 0.72 -8.49 20.11
N THR A 135 1.32 -7.32 19.98
CA THR A 135 2.42 -6.86 20.85
C THR A 135 1.97 -5.63 21.64
N TYR A 136 2.07 -5.73 22.96
CA TYR A 136 1.66 -4.66 23.87
C TYR A 136 2.67 -3.52 23.90
N TYR A 137 2.20 -2.28 23.76
CA TYR A 137 3.00 -1.08 23.94
C TYR A 137 2.34 -0.10 24.91
N LEU A 138 3.17 0.55 25.73
CA LEU A 138 2.71 1.40 26.83
C LEU A 138 2.63 2.90 26.48
N TYR A 139 3.05 3.33 25.28
CA TYR A 139 3.09 4.76 24.93
C TYR A 139 2.64 5.05 23.50
N ARG A 140 1.85 6.13 23.38
CA ARG A 140 0.95 6.47 22.27
C ARG A 140 1.65 6.99 21.00
N ASP A 141 2.86 7.54 21.11
CA ASP A 141 3.30 8.55 20.14
C ASP A 141 4.49 8.19 19.26
N TYR A 142 5.00 6.95 19.27
CA TYR A 142 6.32 6.68 18.67
C TYR A 142 6.49 5.41 17.82
N ALA A 143 5.52 4.51 17.71
CA ALA A 143 5.74 3.30 16.89
C ALA A 143 5.41 3.55 15.41
N SER A 144 6.43 3.52 14.54
CA SER A 144 6.23 3.48 13.08
C SER A 144 6.48 2.06 12.58
N LEU A 145 5.42 1.39 12.14
CA LEU A 145 5.53 0.06 11.59
C LEU A 145 5.85 0.12 10.09
N TYR A 146 7.01 -0.40 9.71
CA TYR A 146 7.41 -0.56 8.31
C TYR A 146 7.55 -2.04 8.00
N ILE A 147 6.67 -2.58 7.16
CA ILE A 147 6.85 -3.94 6.69
C ILE A 147 7.74 -3.89 5.45
N ILE A 148 8.92 -4.52 5.51
CA ILE A 148 9.89 -4.50 4.42
C ILE A 148 9.96 -5.89 3.80
N ARG A 149 9.73 -5.97 2.50
CA ARG A 149 10.02 -7.18 1.74
C ARG A 149 11.53 -7.28 1.56
N ASN A 150 12.17 -8.25 2.21
CA ASN A 150 13.58 -8.53 1.97
C ASN A 150 13.66 -9.55 0.81
N GLY A 151 14.50 -9.30 -0.19
CA GLY A 151 14.63 -10.18 -1.35
C GLY A 151 15.07 -11.58 -0.94
N GLY A 152 14.32 -12.61 -1.36
CA GLY A 152 14.47 -14.01 -0.95
C GLY A 152 13.22 -14.52 -0.23
N ASN A 153 13.12 -15.82 0.02
CA ASN A 153 11.99 -16.44 0.75
C ASN A 153 11.94 -16.03 2.25
N ARG A 154 12.33 -14.80 2.60
CA ARG A 154 12.41 -14.30 3.98
C ARG A 154 11.73 -12.95 4.06
N GLU A 155 10.60 -12.91 4.76
CA GLU A 155 9.92 -11.67 5.10
C GLU A 155 10.55 -11.10 6.37
N CYS A 156 10.94 -9.83 6.34
CA CYS A 156 11.43 -9.14 7.53
C CYS A 156 10.49 -8.00 7.89
N ILE A 157 9.68 -8.20 8.92
CA ILE A 157 8.86 -7.12 9.47
C ILE A 157 9.79 -6.27 10.34
N THR A 158 10.01 -5.02 9.96
CA THR A 158 10.85 -4.09 10.71
C THR A 158 9.97 -3.08 11.43
N LEU A 159 9.71 -3.35 12.70
CA LEU A 159 9.08 -2.36 13.56
C LEU A 159 10.15 -1.34 13.96
N THR A 160 9.98 -0.09 13.53
CA THR A 160 10.89 1.00 13.89
C THR A 160 10.24 1.85 14.97
N ILE A 161 10.87 1.90 16.13
CA ILE A 161 10.48 2.75 17.24
C ILE A 161 11.68 3.69 17.48
N PRO A 162 11.49 5.00 17.69
CA PRO A 162 12.51 5.90 18.18
C PRO A 162 13.26 5.26 19.36
N GLY A 163 14.51 4.87 19.12
CA GLY A 163 15.38 4.23 20.11
C GLY A 163 15.37 2.69 20.14
N ILE A 164 14.48 1.99 19.41
CA ILE A 164 14.44 0.52 19.36
C ILE A 164 14.07 0.06 17.93
N LEU A 165 15.00 -0.62 17.27
CA LEU A 165 14.71 -1.38 16.05
C LEU A 165 14.37 -2.82 16.43
N ILE A 166 13.14 -3.25 16.17
CA ILE A 166 12.75 -4.66 16.31
C ILE A 166 12.51 -5.20 14.90
N SER A 167 13.50 -5.90 14.36
CA SER A 167 13.35 -6.67 13.12
C SER A 167 12.99 -8.12 13.48
N CYS A 168 11.77 -8.55 13.15
CA CYS A 168 11.42 -9.96 13.18
C CYS A 168 11.47 -10.51 11.76
N VAL A 169 12.32 -11.52 11.55
CA VAL A 169 12.34 -12.33 10.33
C VAL A 169 11.37 -13.48 10.52
N PHE A 170 10.40 -13.62 9.63
CA PHE A 170 9.52 -14.78 9.58
C PHE A 170 9.99 -15.73 8.47
N TRP A 171 9.79 -17.03 8.69
CA TRP A 171 10.17 -18.13 7.79
C TRP A 171 8.96 -18.62 7.00
#